data_AF-A0A9X6AGC0-F1
#
_entry.id   AF-A0A9X6AGC0-F1
#
_cell.length_a   1.000
_cell.length_b   1.000
_cell.length_c   1.000
_cell.angle_alpha   90.00
_cell.angle_beta   90.00
_cell.angle_gamma   90.00
#
_symmetry.space_group_name_H-M   'P 1'
#
loop_
_entity.id
_entity.type
_entity.pdbx_description
1 polymer ?
#
loop_
_entity_poly.entity_id
_entity_poly.type
_entity_poly.pdbx_seq_one_letter_code
_entity_poly.pdbx_strand_id
1 'polypeptide(L)' 'MSERLTCDVVVVGAGMVGAACALYTARTGLDVALVDRGPVAGGTTGAGEGNLLVSDKEPGPELDLALLSGRLWA' A
#
# COMPACT_ATOMS: atom_id res chain seq x y z
N MET A 1 12.11 -11.22 -23.78
CA MET A 1 10.83 -11.92 -24.03
C MET A 1 9.82 -11.39 -23.05
N SER A 2 8.58 -11.12 -23.47
CA SER A 2 7.51 -10.72 -22.55
C SER A 2 6.73 -11.97 -22.17
N GLU A 3 6.71 -12.34 -20.90
CA GLU A 3 5.85 -13.41 -20.38
C GLU A 3 4.45 -12.86 -20.11
N ARG A 4 3.44 -13.66 -20.40
CA ARG A 4 2.05 -13.31 -20.15
C ARG A 4 1.70 -13.76 -18.73
N LEU A 5 1.61 -12.81 -17.81
CA LEU A 5 1.16 -13.07 -16.44
C LEU A 5 -0.36 -13.26 -16.43
N THR A 6 -0.82 -14.34 -15.80
CA THR A 6 -2.22 -14.58 -15.46
C THR A 6 -2.37 -14.42 -13.95
N CYS A 7 -3.33 -13.61 -13.52
CA CYS A 7 -3.69 -13.42 -12.11
C CYS A 7 -5.14 -12.91 -12.05
N ASP A 8 -5.76 -12.94 -10.86
CA ASP A 8 -7.11 -12.41 -10.65
C ASP A 8 -7.10 -10.88 -10.56
N VAL A 9 -6.06 -10.31 -9.95
CA VAL A 9 -5.92 -8.86 -9.74
C VAL A 9 -4.50 -8.39 -10.04
N VAL A 10 -4.39 -7.28 -10.78
CA VAL A 10 -3.13 -6.54 -10.94
C VAL A 10 -3.20 -5.23 -10.17
N VAL A 11 -2.23 -4.99 -9.29
CA VAL A 11 -2.01 -3.70 -8.62
C VAL A 11 -0.84 -2.99 -9.29
N VAL A 12 -1.07 -1.74 -9.73
CA VAL A 12 -0.05 -0.93 -10.41
C VAL A 12 0.48 0.14 -9.45
N GLY A 13 1.77 0.04 -9.12
CA GLY A 13 2.50 0.93 -8.21
C GLY A 13 2.89 0.24 -6.91
N ALA A 14 4.17 -0.07 -6.73
CA ALA A 14 4.75 -0.69 -5.54
C ALA A 14 5.19 0.34 -4.47
N GLY A 15 4.42 1.41 -4.30
CA GLY A 15 4.46 2.26 -3.11
C GLY A 15 3.70 1.63 -1.94
N MET A 16 3.71 2.27 -0.77
CA MET A 16 3.07 1.74 0.45
C MET A 16 1.57 1.44 0.24
N VAL A 17 0.86 2.31 -0.46
CA VAL A 17 -0.58 2.11 -0.73
C VAL A 17 -0.80 0.87 -1.60
N GLY A 18 -0.08 0.73 -2.71
CA GLY A 18 -0.22 -0.42 -3.60
C GLY A 18 0.24 -1.72 -2.96
N ALA A 19 1.32 -1.69 -2.19
CA ALA A 19 1.77 -2.84 -1.41
C ALA A 19 0.73 -3.29 -0.37
N ALA A 20 0.11 -2.34 0.35
CA ALA A 20 -0.98 -2.65 1.27
C ALA A 20 -2.19 -3.24 0.54
N CYS A 21 -2.64 -2.61 -0.55
CA CYS A 21 -3.74 -3.14 -1.36
C CYS A 21 -3.45 -4.56 -1.86
N ALA A 22 -2.25 -4.81 -2.39
CA ALA A 22 -1.85 -6.12 -2.88
C ALA A 22 -1.85 -7.17 -1.76
N LEU A 23 -1.29 -6.84 -0.59
CA LEU A 23 -1.26 -7.71 0.58
C LEU A 23 -2.66 -8.08 1.07
N TYR A 24 -3.53 -7.08 1.29
CA TYR A 24 -4.87 -7.33 1.81
C TYR A 24 -5.76 -8.04 0.78
N THR A 25 -5.57 -7.80 -0.52
CA THR A 25 -6.27 -8.54 -1.58
C THR A 25 -5.78 -9.98 -1.66
N ALA A 26 -4.46 -10.23 -1.61
CA ALA A 26 -3.92 -11.60 -1.60
C ALA A 26 -4.41 -12.41 -0.40
N ARG A 27 -4.60 -11.75 0.76
CA ARG A 27 -5.17 -12.38 1.97
C ARG A 27 -6.62 -12.85 1.80
N THR A 28 -7.35 -12.42 0.77
CA THR A 28 -8.67 -12.97 0.45
C THR A 28 -8.59 -14.26 -0.37
N GLY A 29 -7.40 -14.75 -0.69
CA GLY A 29 -7.15 -15.97 -1.46
C GLY A 29 -7.08 -15.78 -2.98
N LEU A 30 -7.03 -14.54 -3.46
CA LEU A 30 -6.87 -14.22 -4.88
C LEU A 30 -5.40 -14.26 -5.31
N ASP A 31 -5.14 -14.60 -6.56
CA ASP A 31 -3.82 -14.45 -7.19
C ASP A 31 -3.61 -12.98 -7.58
N VAL A 32 -2.60 -12.33 -6.98
CA VAL A 32 -2.38 -10.89 -7.11
C VAL A 32 -0.98 -10.60 -7.62
N ALA A 33 -0.89 -9.90 -8.76
CA ALA A 33 0.35 -9.36 -9.27
C ALA A 33 0.51 -7.89 -8.87
N LEU A 34 1.60 -7.55 -8.18
CA LEU A 34 2.00 -6.16 -7.94
C LEU A 34 3.10 -5.79 -8.94
N VAL A 35 2.88 -4.74 -9.72
CA VAL A 35 3.83 -4.27 -10.74
C VAL A 35 4.21 -2.81 -10.50
N ASP A 36 5.47 -2.47 -10.75
CA ASP A 36 5.96 -1.09 -10.73
C ASP A 36 6.94 -0.88 -11.90
N ARG A 37 7.12 0.37 -12.31
CA ARG A 37 8.12 0.73 -13.32
C ARG A 37 9.55 0.74 -12.77
N GLY A 38 9.70 0.86 -11.46
CA GLY A 38 10.98 1.02 -10.77
C GLY A 38 11.11 0.07 -9.57
N PRO A 39 12.07 0.34 -8.65
CA PRO A 39 12.23 -0.47 -7.45
C PRO A 39 11.03 -0.31 -6.52
N VAL A 40 10.78 -1.33 -5.69
CA VAL A 40 9.78 -1.28 -4.62
C VAL A 40 10.04 -0.07 -3.74
N ALA A 41 8.98 0.68 -3.42
CA ALA A 41 9.03 1.93 -2.68
C ALA A 41 9.93 3.02 -3.32
N GLY A 42 10.34 2.90 -4.58
CA GLY A 42 11.26 3.84 -5.24
C GLY A 42 10.73 5.26 -5.49
N GLY A 43 9.45 5.51 -5.19
CA GLY A 43 8.82 6.84 -5.26
C GLY A 43 8.75 7.53 -3.90
N THR A 44 7.67 8.27 -3.66
CA THR A 44 7.44 9.03 -2.42
C THR A 44 7.52 8.17 -1.16
N THR A 45 7.13 6.90 -1.21
CA THR A 45 7.21 5.99 -0.06
C THR A 45 8.64 5.85 0.46
N GLY A 46 9.62 5.60 -0.41
CA GLY A 46 11.02 5.43 0.01
C GLY A 46 11.73 6.75 0.31
N ALA A 47 11.20 7.87 -0.18
CA ALA A 47 11.70 9.21 0.14
C ALA A 47 11.06 9.82 1.41
N GLY A 48 10.00 9.20 1.93
CA GLY A 48 9.26 9.71 3.08
C GLY A 48 9.94 9.38 4.41
N GLU A 49 9.61 10.16 5.44
CA GLU A 49 10.20 10.00 6.79
C GLU A 49 9.67 8.77 7.56
N GLY A 50 8.60 8.14 7.08
CA GLY A 50 8.00 6.96 7.72
C GLY A 50 7.10 7.26 8.93
N ASN A 51 6.77 8.53 9.16
CA ASN A 51 5.93 8.94 10.28
C ASN A 51 4.45 8.53 10.10
N LEU A 52 3.82 8.05 11.18
CA LEU A 52 2.37 7.92 11.30
C LEU A 52 1.83 9.03 12.22
N LEU A 53 1.57 10.20 11.65
CA LEU A 53 1.13 11.36 12.41
C LEU A 53 -0.37 11.31 12.70
N VAL A 54 -0.72 11.57 13.95
CA VAL A 54 -2.11 11.63 14.44
C VAL A 54 -2.42 13.02 15.01
N SER A 55 -1.42 13.70 15.59
CA SER A 55 -1.56 14.96 16.33
C SER A 55 -1.95 16.17 15.49
N ASP A 56 -1.79 16.08 14.17
CA ASP A 56 -2.04 17.16 13.21
C ASP A 56 -3.44 17.10 12.58
N LYS A 57 -4.30 16.16 13.01
CA LYS A 57 -5.61 15.90 12.41
C LYS A 57 -6.74 16.38 13.29
N GLU A 58 -7.69 17.09 12.70
CA GLU A 58 -8.94 17.46 13.35
C GLU A 58 -9.82 16.22 13.58
N PRO A 59 -10.74 16.24 14.57
CA PRO A 59 -11.68 15.15 14.78
C PRO A 59 -12.53 14.88 13.53
N GLY A 60 -12.56 13.61 13.10
CA GLY A 60 -13.33 13.19 11.93
C GLY A 60 -12.65 12.08 11.12
N PRO A 61 -13.09 11.87 9.87
CA PRO A 61 -12.68 10.72 9.06
C PRO A 61 -11.16 10.58 8.86
N GLU A 62 -10.42 11.68 8.75
CA GLU A 62 -8.98 11.64 8.58
C GLU A 62 -8.27 11.13 9.84
N LEU A 63 -8.70 11.63 11.01
CA LEU A 63 -8.19 11.16 12.30
C LEU A 63 -8.54 9.68 12.51
N ASP A 64 -9.76 9.26 12.16
CA ASP A 64 -10.19 7.86 12.28
C ASP A 64 -9.31 6.92 11.44
N LEU A 65 -8.99 7.31 10.21
CA LEU A 65 -8.08 6.56 9.34
C LEU A 65 -6.64 6.55 9.86
N ALA A 66 -6.14 7.68 10.39
CA ALA A 66 -4.79 7.73 10.97
C ALA A 66 -4.67 6.83 12.20
N LEU A 67 -5.68 6.84 13.08
CA LEU A 67 -5.75 5.96 14.25
C LEU A 67 -5.86 4.49 13.83
N LEU A 68 -6.65 4.17 12.79
CA LEU A 68 -6.70 2.82 12.23
C LEU A 68 -5.36 2.39 11.68
N SER A 69 -4.69 3.24 10.90
CA SER A 69 -3.35 2.95 10.36
C SER A 69 -2.35 2.69 11.49
N GLY A 70 -2.39 3.46 12.58
CA GLY A 70 -1.56 3.23 13.76
C GLY A 70 -1.79 1.87 14.40
N ARG A 71 -3.05 1.43 14.52
CA ARG A 71 -3.37 0.09 15.05
C ARG A 71 -2.93 -1.04 14.14
N LEU A 72 -3.01 -0.86 12.82
CA LEU A 72 -2.58 -1.87 11.85
C LEU A 72 -1.04 -1.98 11.74
N TRP A 73 -0.31 -0.95 12.17
CA TRP A 73 1.16 -0.92 12.15
C TRP A 73 1.86 -1.39 13.42
N ALA A 74 1.16 -1.40 14.55
CA ALA A 74 1.67 -1.94 15.81
C ALA A 74 1.80 -3.47 15.76
#